data_AF-A0A7Y4IDV2-F1
#
_entry.id   AF-A0A7Y4IDV2-F1
#
_cell.length_a   1.000
_cell.length_b   1.000
_cell.length_c   1.000
_cell.angle_alpha   90.00
_cell.angle_beta   90.00
_cell.angle_gamma   90.00
#
_symmetry.space_group_name_H-M   'P 1'
#
loop_
_entity.id
_entity.type
_entity.pdbx_description
1 polymer ?
#
loop_
_entity_poly.entity_id
_entity_poly.type
_entity_poly.pdbx_seq_one_letter_code
_entity_poly.pdbx_strand_id
1 'polypeptide(L)'
;MNPILRRNLLRIPAGAFVAVGLLSGCGSSLTSEAVDLAGLSDRTLTLSQSDVDIFEGVDEPGAHRVTVTFSQAVEGDRCTELREGVTATFNGQPMALERGGVDGTAGRDVCVPTRAYYDFDPNVWVREPMEDARIVLQDGTHTITLVMKNGKAKRLFSFQGPGAEDRLTRGQEYSFRWLPEGEVPSRAAATLLREGGSATATIPTEQEEAVVRFTLLPTTPVAAHLLTLSATAPGEVLECTGVATCEATVFHSEERVVNVQ
;
A
#
# COMPACT_ATOMS: atom_id res chain seq x y z
N MET A 1 37.56 53.59 16.90
CA MET A 1 38.36 54.71 16.34
C MET A 1 38.60 54.43 14.86
N ASN A 2 38.54 55.44 14.00
CA ASN A 2 38.80 55.35 12.54
C ASN A 2 40.32 55.43 12.29
N PRO A 3 40.89 54.95 11.14
CA PRO A 3 40.70 55.59 9.82
C PRO A 3 40.53 54.61 8.62
N ILE A 4 39.61 54.88 7.69
CA ILE A 4 39.80 55.63 6.42
C ILE A 4 40.91 55.08 5.49
N LEU A 5 40.51 54.52 4.33
CA LEU A 5 41.23 54.72 3.06
C LEU A 5 40.28 54.69 1.84
N ARG A 6 40.68 55.43 0.81
CA ARG A 6 39.84 56.19 -0.13
C ARG A 6 39.17 55.38 -1.25
N ARG A 7 38.04 55.94 -1.71
CA ARG A 7 37.38 55.73 -3.01
C ARG A 7 38.36 55.56 -4.19
N ASN A 8 37.96 54.74 -5.15
CA ASN A 8 38.04 55.13 -6.57
C ASN A 8 36.69 54.85 -7.26
N LEU A 9 36.27 55.76 -8.13
CA LEU A 9 34.98 55.75 -8.84
C LEU A 9 35.20 55.41 -10.31
N LEU A 10 34.35 54.55 -10.90
CA LEU A 10 34.20 54.42 -12.34
C LEU A 10 32.70 54.35 -12.71
N ARG A 11 32.24 55.35 -13.49
CA ARG A 11 30.99 55.39 -14.28
C ARG A 11 31.30 54.75 -15.67
N ILE A 12 30.41 54.41 -16.61
CA ILE A 12 29.01 54.68 -17.03
C ILE A 12 28.50 53.32 -17.65
N PRO A 13 27.20 52.94 -17.86
CA PRO A 13 25.88 53.62 -17.71
C PRO A 13 24.77 52.83 -16.97
N ALA A 14 23.59 53.44 -16.88
CA ALA A 14 22.32 52.74 -16.64
C ALA A 14 21.89 51.87 -17.85
N GLY A 15 21.35 50.68 -17.56
CA GLY A 15 20.55 49.88 -18.48
C GLY A 15 19.26 49.46 -17.77
N ALA A 16 18.17 50.18 -18.01
CA ALA A 16 16.89 49.90 -17.37
C ALA A 16 16.20 48.70 -18.05
N PHE A 17 16.45 47.49 -17.54
CA PHE A 17 15.60 46.34 -17.84
C PHE A 17 14.38 46.35 -16.93
N VAL A 18 13.32 47.01 -17.42
CA VAL A 18 11.96 46.81 -16.93
C VAL A 18 11.50 45.42 -17.40
N ALA A 19 11.82 44.40 -16.61
CA ALA A 19 11.27 43.06 -16.77
C ALA A 19 9.86 42.98 -16.18
N VAL A 20 8.92 43.75 -16.74
CA VAL A 20 7.49 43.46 -16.58
C VAL A 20 7.19 42.29 -17.50
N GLY A 21 7.20 41.09 -16.92
CA GLY A 21 7.15 39.82 -17.64
C GLY A 21 6.61 38.69 -16.78
N LEU A 22 5.32 38.79 -16.45
CA LEU A 22 4.43 37.68 -16.10
C LEU A 22 5.00 36.58 -15.17
N LEU A 23 4.77 36.75 -13.86
CA LEU A 23 4.53 35.59 -12.99
C LEU A 23 3.14 35.01 -13.31
N SER A 24 3.01 34.38 -14.48
CA SER A 24 1.81 33.69 -14.90
C SER A 24 1.76 32.30 -14.26
N GLY A 25 0.90 32.13 -13.26
CA GLY A 25 0.32 30.82 -12.95
C GLY A 25 1.12 29.88 -12.04
N CYS A 26 1.58 30.33 -10.87
CA CYS A 26 1.72 29.43 -9.71
C CYS A 26 0.38 29.34 -8.96
N GLY A 27 -0.66 28.92 -9.67
CA GLY A 27 -1.99 28.65 -9.15
C GLY A 27 -2.48 27.38 -9.81
N SER A 28 -2.58 26.30 -9.04
CA SER A 28 -3.19 25.07 -9.51
C SER A 28 -4.68 25.33 -9.80
N SER A 29 -5.17 24.75 -10.89
CA SER A 29 -6.54 24.91 -11.38
C SER A 29 -7.40 23.66 -11.19
N LEU A 30 -6.91 22.68 -10.41
CA LEU A 30 -7.65 21.47 -10.10
C LEU A 30 -8.92 21.81 -9.31
N THR A 31 -10.03 21.19 -9.70
CA THR A 31 -11.35 21.39 -9.07
C THR A 31 -12.02 20.05 -8.78
N SER A 32 -12.75 19.94 -7.67
CA SER A 32 -13.60 18.77 -7.40
C SER A 32 -14.89 18.83 -8.23
N GLU A 33 -15.26 17.71 -8.85
CA GLU A 33 -16.60 17.49 -9.39
C GLU A 33 -17.37 16.51 -8.49
N ALA A 34 -18.52 16.96 -7.97
CA ALA A 34 -19.33 16.22 -7.01
C ALA A 34 -20.29 15.23 -7.69
N VAL A 35 -20.00 13.93 -7.59
CA VAL A 35 -20.74 12.82 -8.22
C VAL A 35 -21.48 11.94 -7.22
N ASP A 36 -22.59 11.33 -7.64
CA ASP A 36 -23.22 10.20 -6.92
C ASP A 36 -22.56 8.87 -7.36
N LEU A 37 -22.85 7.74 -6.69
CA LEU A 37 -22.27 6.45 -7.07
C LEU A 37 -22.59 6.03 -8.51
N ALA A 38 -23.76 6.40 -9.05
CA ALA A 38 -24.08 6.18 -10.46
C ALA A 38 -23.06 6.82 -11.42
N GLY A 39 -22.45 7.95 -11.03
CA GLY A 39 -21.40 8.66 -11.77
C GLY A 39 -20.03 8.00 -11.73
N LEU A 40 -19.87 6.90 -10.98
CA LEU A 40 -18.66 6.06 -10.94
C LEU A 40 -18.85 4.72 -11.69
N SER A 41 -19.99 4.53 -12.37
CA SER A 41 -20.33 3.25 -13.01
C SER A 41 -19.44 2.86 -14.19
N ASP A 42 -18.68 3.80 -14.75
CA ASP A 42 -17.67 3.57 -15.80
C ASP A 42 -16.26 3.28 -15.25
N ARG A 43 -16.07 3.30 -13.93
CA ARG A 43 -14.75 3.18 -13.28
C ARG A 43 -14.32 1.74 -13.02
N THR A 44 -13.06 1.60 -12.66
CA THR A 44 -12.50 0.40 -12.01
C THR A 44 -12.59 0.57 -10.50
N LEU A 45 -13.02 -0.46 -9.79
CA LEU A 45 -12.95 -0.53 -8.33
C LEU A 45 -11.84 -1.53 -7.93
N THR A 46 -10.74 -1.02 -7.38
CA THR A 46 -9.62 -1.86 -6.94
C THR A 46 -9.69 -2.10 -5.44
N LEU A 47 -9.84 -3.37 -5.04
CA LEU A 47 -9.66 -3.85 -3.67
C LEU A 47 -8.17 -4.10 -3.42
N SER A 48 -7.62 -3.51 -2.37
CA SER A 48 -6.31 -3.84 -1.82
C SER A 48 -6.46 -4.20 -0.34
N GLN A 49 -6.01 -5.39 0.02
CA GLN A 49 -5.94 -5.86 1.41
C GLN A 49 -4.48 -5.89 1.85
N SER A 50 -4.18 -5.25 2.97
CA SER A 50 -2.90 -5.34 3.67
C SER A 50 -3.08 -6.19 4.93
N ASP A 51 -2.16 -7.13 5.13
CA ASP A 51 -2.05 -7.94 6.35
C ASP A 51 -0.56 -8.05 6.70
N VAL A 52 -0.12 -7.37 7.76
CA VAL A 52 1.32 -7.18 8.06
C VAL A 52 1.60 -7.56 9.51
N ASP A 53 1.97 -8.82 9.75
CA ASP A 53 2.29 -9.33 11.08
C ASP A 53 3.70 -8.89 11.50
N ILE A 54 3.77 -7.77 12.23
CA ILE A 54 5.01 -7.22 12.81
C ILE A 54 5.32 -7.95 14.12
N PHE A 55 6.58 -8.34 14.32
CA PHE A 55 7.03 -8.97 15.57
C PHE A 55 7.60 -7.94 16.56
N GLU A 56 8.35 -6.94 16.11
CA GLU A 56 8.83 -5.83 16.95
C GLU A 56 8.24 -4.48 16.53
N GLY A 57 7.23 -3.98 17.24
CA GLY A 57 6.77 -2.61 17.01
C GLY A 57 5.37 -2.28 17.51
N VAL A 58 4.83 -1.21 16.93
CA VAL A 58 3.41 -0.84 16.96
C VAL A 58 2.98 -0.79 15.50
N ASP A 59 1.86 -1.42 15.17
CA ASP A 59 1.35 -1.49 13.80
C ASP A 59 1.17 -0.09 13.20
N GLU A 60 1.71 0.12 11.99
CA GLU A 60 1.49 1.37 11.28
C GLU A 60 0.01 1.48 10.84
N PRO A 61 -0.57 2.70 10.79
CA PRO A 61 -1.95 2.88 10.34
C PRO A 61 -2.18 2.30 8.93
N GLY A 62 -3.02 1.27 8.85
CA GLY A 62 -3.31 0.56 7.60
C GLY A 62 -2.52 -0.74 7.37
N ALA A 63 -1.67 -1.17 8.32
CA ALA A 63 -0.98 -2.46 8.29
C ALA A 63 -1.96 -3.65 8.10
N HIS A 64 -3.09 -3.60 8.81
CA HIS A 64 -4.19 -4.57 8.75
C HIS A 64 -5.47 -3.89 8.25
N ARG A 65 -5.62 -3.80 6.93
CA ARG A 65 -6.68 -2.99 6.29
C ARG A 65 -7.18 -3.59 4.99
N VAL A 66 -8.50 -3.62 4.83
CA VAL A 66 -9.15 -3.77 3.51
C VAL A 66 -9.51 -2.38 2.99
N THR A 67 -9.02 -2.01 1.81
CA THR A 67 -9.33 -0.75 1.12
C THR A 67 -9.95 -1.03 -0.23
N VAL A 68 -10.99 -0.31 -0.61
CA VAL A 68 -11.46 -0.21 -2.01
C VAL A 68 -11.24 1.21 -2.51
N THR A 69 -10.70 1.35 -3.73
CA THR A 69 -10.37 2.65 -4.34
C THR A 69 -10.93 2.70 -5.76
N PHE A 70 -11.59 3.81 -6.12
CA PHE A 70 -12.04 4.03 -7.50
C PHE A 70 -10.90 4.59 -8.36
N SER A 71 -10.79 4.12 -9.60
CA SER A 71 -9.93 4.76 -10.59
C SER A 71 -10.36 6.21 -10.82
N GLN A 72 -9.38 7.08 -11.08
CA GLN A 72 -9.65 8.49 -11.38
C GLN A 72 -10.22 8.66 -12.79
N ALA A 73 -10.94 9.76 -13.00
CA ALA A 73 -11.31 10.19 -14.34
C ALA A 73 -10.04 10.36 -15.20
N VAL A 74 -10.03 9.74 -16.37
CA VAL A 74 -8.85 9.72 -17.27
C VAL A 74 -8.69 11.05 -18.03
N GLU A 75 -9.75 11.87 -18.08
CA GLU A 75 -9.81 13.08 -18.89
C GLU A 75 -10.15 14.34 -18.06
N GLY A 76 -9.26 15.33 -18.07
CA GLY A 76 -9.49 16.69 -17.60
C GLY A 76 -8.85 17.08 -16.26
N ASP A 77 -8.74 18.39 -16.02
CA ASP A 77 -8.22 18.99 -14.77
C ASP A 77 -9.25 18.96 -13.62
N ARG A 78 -9.95 17.83 -13.45
CA ARG A 78 -11.00 17.65 -12.43
C ARG A 78 -10.79 16.38 -11.62
N CYS A 79 -10.78 16.54 -10.31
CA CYS A 79 -10.78 15.44 -9.37
C CYS A 79 -12.22 15.01 -9.08
N THR A 80 -12.46 13.72 -8.91
CA THR A 80 -13.80 13.23 -8.57
C THR A 80 -13.99 13.26 -7.06
N GLU A 81 -15.03 13.95 -6.57
CA GLU A 81 -15.45 13.92 -5.18
C GLU A 81 -16.83 13.26 -5.08
N LEU A 82 -16.94 12.24 -4.23
CA LEU A 82 -18.19 11.53 -3.98
C LEU A 82 -19.12 12.36 -3.08
N ARG A 83 -20.41 12.39 -3.38
CA ARG A 83 -21.42 13.10 -2.59
C ARG A 83 -21.64 12.47 -1.21
N GLU A 84 -22.19 13.29 -0.31
CA GLU A 84 -22.62 12.84 1.01
C GLU A 84 -23.83 11.90 0.92
N GLY A 85 -23.97 11.02 1.92
CA GLY A 85 -25.06 10.03 2.00
C GLY A 85 -24.71 8.64 1.47
N VAL A 86 -23.55 8.47 0.83
CA VAL A 86 -23.03 7.14 0.48
C VAL A 86 -22.63 6.38 1.74
N THR A 87 -23.03 5.11 1.80
CA THR A 87 -22.59 4.16 2.82
C THR A 87 -21.72 3.09 2.18
N ALA A 88 -20.70 2.63 2.91
CA ALA A 88 -19.80 1.56 2.49
C ALA A 88 -19.69 0.52 3.62
N THR A 89 -19.70 -0.77 3.26
CA THR A 89 -19.61 -1.88 4.22
C THR A 89 -18.68 -2.99 3.75
N PHE A 90 -18.01 -3.64 4.70
CA PHE A 90 -17.21 -4.85 4.53
C PHE A 90 -17.85 -5.99 5.35
N ASN A 91 -18.36 -7.04 4.69
CA ASN A 91 -19.16 -8.12 5.30
C ASN A 91 -20.27 -7.59 6.24
N GLY A 92 -20.87 -6.46 5.89
CA GLY A 92 -21.91 -5.77 6.67
C GLY A 92 -21.41 -4.86 7.79
N GLN A 93 -20.11 -4.88 8.13
CA GLN A 93 -19.50 -3.90 9.04
C GLN A 93 -19.29 -2.56 8.32
N PRO A 94 -19.47 -1.40 8.97
CA PRO A 94 -19.28 -0.09 8.35
C PRO A 94 -17.79 0.16 8.01
N MET A 95 -17.54 0.71 6.82
CA MET A 95 -16.23 1.18 6.40
C MET A 95 -16.11 2.70 6.62
N ALA A 96 -14.90 3.18 6.89
CA ALA A 96 -14.59 4.60 6.79
C ALA A 96 -14.57 5.01 5.32
N LEU A 97 -15.31 6.06 4.95
CA LEU A 97 -15.42 6.56 3.57
C LEU A 97 -14.67 7.90 3.43
N GLU A 98 -13.72 7.94 2.51
CA GLU A 98 -13.07 9.16 2.03
C GLU A 98 -13.59 9.50 0.64
N ARG A 99 -14.14 10.70 0.49
CA ARG A 99 -14.89 11.10 -0.71
C ARG A 99 -14.01 11.33 -1.95
N GLY A 100 -12.70 11.49 -1.76
CA GLY A 100 -11.79 11.96 -2.81
C GLY A 100 -11.91 13.46 -3.03
N GLY A 101 -11.46 13.92 -4.20
CA GLY A 101 -11.46 15.33 -4.59
C GLY A 101 -10.05 15.92 -4.65
N VAL A 102 -9.94 17.22 -4.40
CA VAL A 102 -8.66 17.96 -4.42
C VAL A 102 -8.04 18.01 -3.02
N ASP A 103 -6.78 17.56 -2.88
CA ASP A 103 -5.93 17.85 -1.72
C ASP A 103 -4.86 18.89 -2.11
N GLY A 104 -4.78 19.99 -1.37
CA GLY A 104 -3.88 21.14 -1.61
C GLY A 104 -2.62 21.16 -0.73
N THR A 105 -2.22 20.02 -0.17
CA THR A 105 -1.08 19.96 0.76
C THR A 105 0.27 20.22 0.07
N ALA A 106 1.11 21.05 0.69
CA ALA A 106 2.47 21.40 0.23
C ALA A 106 2.60 22.18 -1.10
N GLY A 107 1.57 22.97 -1.48
CA GLY A 107 1.69 23.98 -2.54
C GLY A 107 1.57 23.44 -3.98
N ARG A 108 1.10 22.20 -4.12
CA ARG A 108 0.65 21.61 -5.38
C ARG A 108 -0.61 20.82 -5.08
N ASP A 109 -1.68 21.09 -5.80
CA ASP A 109 -2.88 20.28 -5.64
C ASP A 109 -2.73 18.94 -6.35
N VAL A 110 -3.36 17.91 -5.78
CA VAL A 110 -3.41 16.55 -6.32
C VAL A 110 -4.83 16.00 -6.18
N CYS A 111 -5.24 15.16 -7.14
CA CYS A 111 -6.48 14.40 -6.98
C CYS A 111 -6.25 13.23 -6.01
N VAL A 112 -6.94 13.28 -4.87
CA VAL A 112 -7.05 12.14 -3.96
C VAL A 112 -8.25 11.29 -4.39
N PRO A 113 -8.10 9.96 -4.50
CA PRO A 113 -9.18 9.13 -5.01
C PRO A 113 -10.27 8.90 -3.96
N THR A 114 -11.51 8.75 -4.42
CA THR A 114 -12.59 8.20 -3.62
C THR A 114 -12.21 6.78 -3.17
N ARG A 115 -12.25 6.52 -1.86
CA ARG A 115 -11.91 5.23 -1.28
C ARG A 115 -12.70 4.94 -0.01
N ALA A 116 -12.94 3.67 0.27
CA ALA A 116 -13.47 3.23 1.55
C ALA A 116 -12.53 2.20 2.17
N TYR A 117 -12.34 2.21 3.48
CA TYR A 117 -11.47 1.25 4.17
C TYR A 117 -12.06 0.72 5.48
N TYR A 118 -11.62 -0.49 5.84
CA TYR A 118 -11.91 -1.17 7.09
C TYR A 118 -10.59 -1.65 7.70
N ASP A 119 -10.26 -1.12 8.87
CA ASP A 119 -9.15 -1.61 9.69
C ASP A 119 -9.61 -2.82 10.51
N PHE A 120 -8.79 -3.87 10.60
CA PHE A 120 -9.10 -5.07 11.37
C PHE A 120 -8.03 -5.39 12.40
N ASP A 121 -8.43 -6.04 13.51
CA ASP A 121 -7.48 -6.58 14.50
C ASP A 121 -7.02 -7.98 14.02
N PRO A 122 -5.72 -8.19 13.72
CA PRO A 122 -5.21 -9.49 13.27
C PRO A 122 -5.44 -10.62 14.28
N ASN A 123 -5.47 -10.31 15.58
CA ASN A 123 -5.68 -11.27 16.67
C ASN A 123 -7.12 -11.79 16.74
N VAL A 124 -8.07 -11.00 16.23
CA VAL A 124 -9.47 -11.40 16.02
C VAL A 124 -9.59 -12.11 14.67
N TRP A 125 -9.05 -11.51 13.60
CA TRP A 125 -9.14 -12.00 12.22
C TRP A 125 -8.66 -13.45 12.05
N VAL A 126 -7.53 -13.82 12.68
CA VAL A 126 -6.99 -15.19 12.67
C VAL A 126 -7.93 -16.25 13.28
N ARG A 127 -8.98 -15.82 14.00
CA ARG A 127 -9.98 -16.69 14.65
C ARG A 127 -11.34 -16.65 13.95
N GLU A 128 -11.52 -15.76 12.98
CA GLU A 128 -12.76 -15.67 12.21
C GLU A 128 -12.84 -16.80 11.17
N PRO A 129 -14.05 -17.23 10.78
CA PRO A 129 -14.20 -18.20 9.70
C PRO A 129 -13.63 -17.66 8.38
N MET A 130 -13.03 -18.57 7.60
CA MET A 130 -12.64 -18.28 6.22
C MET A 130 -13.91 -18.05 5.39
N GLU A 131 -14.05 -16.82 4.91
CA GLU A 131 -15.21 -16.31 4.17
C GLU A 131 -14.75 -15.42 3.02
N ASP A 132 -15.64 -15.22 2.04
CA ASP A 132 -15.44 -14.23 1.00
C ASP A 132 -15.54 -12.80 1.57
N ALA A 133 -14.76 -11.88 1.03
CA ALA A 133 -14.83 -10.46 1.32
C ALA A 133 -15.89 -9.83 0.41
N ARG A 134 -17.04 -9.45 0.98
CA ARG A 134 -18.11 -8.70 0.30
C ARG A 134 -18.03 -7.22 0.70
N ILE A 135 -17.65 -6.38 -0.24
CA ILE A 135 -17.82 -4.92 -0.14
C ILE A 135 -19.12 -4.52 -0.82
N VAL A 136 -19.91 -3.68 -0.16
CA VAL A 136 -21.08 -3.01 -0.74
C VAL A 136 -20.97 -1.50 -0.49
N LEU A 137 -21.06 -0.70 -1.57
CA LEU A 137 -21.28 0.74 -1.50
C LEU A 137 -22.66 1.06 -2.06
N GLN A 138 -23.42 1.93 -1.39
CA GLN A 138 -24.77 2.28 -1.83
C GLN A 138 -25.17 3.71 -1.42
N ASP A 139 -25.98 4.34 -2.26
CA ASP A 139 -26.72 5.58 -2.01
C ASP A 139 -28.13 5.48 -2.60
N GLY A 140 -28.85 6.60 -2.69
CA GLY A 140 -30.19 6.64 -3.28
C GLY A 140 -30.24 6.52 -4.82
N THR A 141 -29.08 6.45 -5.49
CA THR A 141 -28.95 6.40 -6.95
C THR A 141 -28.49 5.04 -7.46
N HIS A 142 -27.62 4.35 -6.72
CA HIS A 142 -26.90 3.18 -7.21
C HIS A 142 -26.42 2.25 -6.09
N THR A 143 -26.05 1.04 -6.47
CA THR A 143 -25.39 0.07 -5.58
C THR A 143 -24.26 -0.62 -6.32
N ILE A 144 -23.11 -0.69 -5.66
CA ILE A 144 -21.88 -1.29 -6.16
C ILE A 144 -21.53 -2.44 -5.22
N THR A 145 -21.33 -3.65 -5.77
CA THR A 145 -20.86 -4.79 -5.00
C THR A 145 -19.57 -5.35 -5.61
N LEU A 146 -18.61 -5.65 -4.74
CA LEU A 146 -17.43 -6.44 -5.06
C LEU A 146 -17.38 -7.61 -4.06
N VAL A 147 -17.31 -8.85 -4.57
CA VAL A 147 -17.02 -10.04 -3.75
C VAL A 147 -15.68 -10.62 -4.17
N MET A 148 -14.71 -10.68 -3.26
CA MET A 148 -13.43 -11.38 -3.43
C MET A 148 -13.46 -12.71 -2.67
N LYS A 149 -13.14 -13.79 -3.36
CA LYS A 149 -13.03 -15.14 -2.80
C LYS A 149 -12.03 -15.20 -1.66
N ASN A 150 -12.36 -15.93 -0.58
CA ASN A 150 -11.46 -16.15 0.56
C ASN A 150 -10.86 -14.86 1.14
N GLY A 151 -11.51 -13.70 1.01
CA GLY A 151 -10.91 -12.43 1.45
C GLY A 151 -10.59 -12.40 2.94
N LYS A 152 -11.39 -13.10 3.76
CA LYS A 152 -11.13 -13.25 5.20
C LYS A 152 -10.17 -14.37 5.59
N ALA A 153 -9.57 -15.10 4.63
CA ALA A 153 -8.51 -16.04 4.97
C ALA A 153 -7.28 -15.29 5.54
N LYS A 154 -6.72 -15.79 6.64
CA LYS A 154 -5.40 -15.35 7.12
C LYS A 154 -4.33 -15.88 6.15
N ARG A 155 -3.48 -15.00 5.62
CA ARG A 155 -2.33 -15.40 4.80
C ARG A 155 -1.15 -15.68 5.74
N LEU A 156 -0.31 -16.66 5.37
CA LEU A 156 0.92 -16.97 6.09
C LEU A 156 1.92 -17.76 5.26
N PHE A 157 3.21 -17.68 5.61
CA PHE A 157 4.30 -18.45 5.02
C PHE A 157 4.59 -19.70 5.86
N SER A 158 3.98 -20.83 5.52
CA SER A 158 4.18 -22.10 6.24
C SER A 158 5.58 -22.67 5.99
N PHE A 159 6.38 -22.86 7.04
CA PHE A 159 7.73 -23.41 6.93
C PHE A 159 7.72 -24.85 6.40
N GLN A 160 8.45 -25.10 5.30
CA GLN A 160 8.63 -26.44 4.71
C GLN A 160 10.12 -26.85 4.66
N GLY A 161 10.99 -26.05 5.30
CA GLY A 161 12.43 -26.24 5.28
C GLY A 161 12.94 -27.36 6.21
N PRO A 162 14.23 -27.70 6.12
CA PRO A 162 14.88 -28.66 7.00
C PRO A 162 15.13 -28.08 8.40
N GLY A 163 15.01 -28.91 9.44
CA GLY A 163 15.32 -28.51 10.82
C GLY A 163 14.11 -27.88 11.53
N ALA A 164 14.32 -26.73 12.15
CA ALA A 164 13.29 -25.99 12.89
C ALA A 164 13.21 -24.55 12.37
N GLU A 165 12.00 -23.98 12.35
CA GLU A 165 11.75 -22.65 11.76
C GLU A 165 12.44 -21.49 12.50
N ASP A 166 12.85 -21.71 13.76
CA ASP A 166 13.60 -20.77 14.61
C ASP A 166 15.12 -20.80 14.39
N ARG A 167 15.65 -21.66 13.51
CA ARG A 167 17.10 -21.93 13.36
C ARG A 167 17.52 -22.12 11.91
N LEU A 168 18.35 -21.20 11.42
CA LEU A 168 18.86 -21.20 10.06
C LEU A 168 20.37 -21.45 10.03
N THR A 169 20.80 -22.51 9.36
CA THR A 169 22.21 -22.84 9.15
C THR A 169 22.72 -22.17 7.88
N ARG A 170 23.92 -21.59 7.94
CA ARG A 170 24.54 -20.97 6.77
C ARG A 170 24.86 -21.99 5.68
N GLY A 171 24.60 -21.61 4.42
CA GLY A 171 24.74 -22.48 3.24
C GLY A 171 23.60 -23.49 3.05
N GLN A 172 22.58 -23.49 3.90
CA GLN A 172 21.42 -24.37 3.77
C GLN A 172 20.26 -23.66 3.03
N GLU A 173 19.55 -24.41 2.20
CA GLU A 173 18.29 -23.96 1.57
C GLU A 173 17.13 -24.11 2.55
N TYR A 174 16.27 -23.09 2.57
CA TYR A 174 15.01 -23.05 3.30
C TYR A 174 13.86 -22.76 2.34
N SER A 175 12.70 -23.33 2.64
CA SER A 175 11.50 -23.18 1.84
C SER A 175 10.30 -22.83 2.73
N PHE A 176 9.42 -22.00 2.19
CA PHE A 176 8.16 -21.60 2.81
C PHE A 176 7.06 -21.66 1.76
N ARG A 177 5.87 -22.10 2.16
CA ARG A 177 4.68 -22.18 1.32
C ARG A 177 3.69 -21.09 1.71
N TRP A 178 3.32 -20.26 0.75
CA TRP A 178 2.17 -19.36 0.88
C TRP A 178 0.90 -20.16 1.12
N LEU A 179 0.13 -19.73 2.12
CA LEU A 179 -1.23 -20.19 2.39
C LEU A 179 -2.18 -18.98 2.34
N PRO A 180 -3.47 -19.17 1.97
CA PRO A 180 -4.17 -20.45 1.75
C PRO A 180 -3.76 -21.20 0.48
N GLU A 181 -4.02 -22.51 0.44
CA GLU A 181 -3.76 -23.33 -0.74
C GLU A 181 -4.62 -22.89 -1.94
N GLY A 182 -4.05 -22.95 -3.15
CA GLY A 182 -4.68 -22.48 -4.38
C GLY A 182 -4.41 -21.02 -4.73
N GLU A 183 -3.93 -20.21 -3.78
CA GLU A 183 -3.36 -18.88 -4.08
C GLU A 183 -1.89 -19.02 -4.52
N VAL A 184 -1.53 -18.31 -5.60
CA VAL A 184 -0.16 -18.20 -6.09
C VAL A 184 0.24 -16.73 -6.00
N PRO A 185 1.13 -16.33 -5.08
CA PRO A 185 1.57 -14.96 -4.98
C PRO A 185 2.50 -14.58 -6.13
N SER A 186 2.66 -13.29 -6.36
CA SER A 186 3.81 -12.72 -7.07
C SER A 186 5.13 -13.07 -6.36
N ARG A 187 6.28 -12.67 -6.93
CA ARG A 187 7.60 -13.00 -6.37
C ARG A 187 7.72 -12.50 -4.93
N ALA A 188 7.81 -13.44 -4.00
CA ALA A 188 8.04 -13.18 -2.59
C ALA A 188 9.46 -12.62 -2.33
N ALA A 189 9.54 -11.68 -1.40
CA ALA A 189 10.78 -11.15 -0.86
C ALA A 189 11.10 -11.81 0.48
N ALA A 190 12.39 -11.99 0.75
CA ALA A 190 12.90 -12.40 2.06
C ALA A 190 13.99 -11.42 2.49
N THR A 191 13.96 -10.97 3.74
CA THR A 191 14.98 -10.07 4.29
C THR A 191 15.38 -10.46 5.71
N LEU A 192 16.61 -10.13 6.10
CA LEU A 192 17.14 -10.36 7.45
C LEU A 192 17.65 -9.06 8.05
N LEU A 193 17.12 -8.70 9.21
CA LEU A 193 17.69 -7.68 10.09
C LEU A 193 18.36 -8.38 11.28
N ARG A 194 19.65 -8.17 11.51
CA ARG A 194 20.34 -8.70 12.69
C ARG A 194 19.81 -8.00 13.95
N GLU A 195 19.66 -8.72 15.05
CA GLU A 195 19.43 -8.13 16.38
C GLU A 195 20.47 -7.01 16.66
N GLY A 196 19.99 -5.86 17.14
CA GLY A 196 20.80 -4.65 17.35
C GLY A 196 21.48 -4.10 16.08
N GLY A 197 21.05 -4.54 14.89
CA GLY A 197 21.46 -4.00 13.60
C GLY A 197 20.58 -2.81 13.18
N SER A 198 21.10 -1.99 12.26
CA SER A 198 20.40 -0.84 11.69
C SER A 198 20.23 -0.93 10.17
N ALA A 199 20.48 -2.10 9.59
CA ALA A 199 20.50 -2.33 8.15
C ALA A 199 19.95 -3.71 7.84
N THR A 200 18.82 -3.74 7.14
CA THR A 200 18.16 -4.95 6.65
C THR A 200 18.84 -5.45 5.38
N ALA A 201 19.15 -6.73 5.32
CA ALA A 201 19.75 -7.38 4.16
C ALA A 201 18.70 -8.18 3.36
N THR A 202 18.55 -7.90 2.07
CA THR A 202 17.71 -8.70 1.18
C THR A 202 18.37 -10.04 0.85
N ILE A 203 17.64 -11.15 1.03
CA ILE A 203 18.07 -12.48 0.59
C ILE A 203 17.56 -12.70 -0.84
N PRO A 204 18.38 -13.19 -1.78
CA PRO A 204 17.89 -13.67 -3.06
C PRO A 204 16.89 -14.82 -2.88
N THR A 205 15.69 -14.67 -3.44
CA THR A 205 14.64 -15.69 -3.44
C THR A 205 14.46 -16.33 -4.80
N GLU A 206 14.19 -17.63 -4.80
CA GLU A 206 13.62 -18.36 -5.91
C GLU A 206 12.17 -18.73 -5.56
N GLN A 207 11.29 -18.86 -6.55
CA GLN A 207 9.89 -19.21 -6.31
C GLN A 207 9.36 -20.11 -7.41
N GLU A 208 8.67 -21.16 -6.98
CA GLU A 208 7.93 -22.11 -7.81
C GLU A 208 6.50 -22.17 -7.28
N GLU A 209 5.54 -21.68 -8.06
CA GLU A 209 4.14 -21.52 -7.65
C GLU A 209 4.01 -20.79 -6.29
N ALA A 210 3.41 -21.44 -5.29
CA ALA A 210 3.22 -20.94 -3.93
C ALA A 210 4.42 -21.19 -2.99
N VAL A 211 5.53 -21.77 -3.46
CA VAL A 211 6.70 -22.08 -2.64
C VAL A 211 7.84 -21.11 -2.92
N VAL A 212 8.18 -20.28 -1.95
CA VAL A 212 9.40 -19.47 -1.94
C VAL A 212 10.55 -20.26 -1.32
N ARG A 213 11.74 -20.13 -1.90
CA ARG A 213 13.00 -20.74 -1.44
C ARG A 213 14.08 -19.67 -1.33
N PHE A 214 14.98 -19.84 -0.38
CA PHE A 214 16.23 -19.09 -0.32
C PHE A 214 17.35 -19.90 0.32
N THR A 215 18.60 -19.60 -0.03
CA THR A 215 19.79 -20.16 0.63
C THR A 215 20.46 -19.10 1.47
N LEU A 216 20.75 -19.40 2.74
CA LEU A 216 21.42 -18.44 3.61
C LEU A 216 22.91 -18.32 3.24
N LEU A 217 23.41 -17.10 3.04
CA LEU A 217 24.80 -16.89 2.63
C LEU A 217 25.80 -17.38 3.70
N PRO A 218 26.94 -18.00 3.32
CA PRO A 218 28.01 -18.39 4.27
C PRO A 218 28.56 -17.24 5.12
N THR A 219 28.44 -16.01 4.60
CA THR A 219 28.90 -14.76 5.22
C THR A 219 27.88 -14.11 6.15
N THR A 220 26.66 -14.65 6.30
CA THR A 220 25.68 -14.13 7.26
C THR A 220 26.25 -14.22 8.67
N PRO A 221 26.13 -13.17 9.52
CA PRO A 221 26.56 -13.23 10.90
C PRO A 221 25.86 -14.34 11.70
N VAL A 222 26.55 -14.95 12.65
CA VAL A 222 25.97 -15.87 13.64
C VAL A 222 25.36 -15.04 14.77
N ALA A 223 24.05 -14.89 14.77
CA ALA A 223 23.26 -14.10 15.73
C ALA A 223 21.76 -14.40 15.60
N ALA A 224 20.95 -13.90 16.54
CA ALA A 224 19.51 -13.74 16.29
C ALA A 224 19.28 -12.69 15.20
N HIS A 225 18.28 -12.95 14.35
CA HIS A 225 17.84 -12.08 13.28
C HIS A 225 16.31 -12.07 13.22
N LEU A 226 15.76 -10.96 12.76
CA LEU A 226 14.39 -10.84 12.31
C LEU A 226 14.35 -11.21 10.81
N LEU A 227 13.71 -12.32 10.48
CA LEU A 227 13.40 -12.73 9.11
C LEU A 227 12.03 -12.16 8.74
N THR A 228 11.98 -11.28 7.75
CA THR A 228 10.73 -10.78 7.17
C THR A 228 10.48 -11.48 5.84
N LEU A 229 9.30 -12.08 5.67
CA LEU A 229 8.81 -12.66 4.42
C LEU A 229 7.59 -11.86 3.95
N SER A 230 7.55 -11.47 2.68
CA SER A 230 6.41 -10.73 2.13
C SER A 230 6.13 -11.01 0.66
N ALA A 231 4.86 -10.95 0.26
CA ALA A 231 4.44 -11.06 -1.14
C ALA A 231 3.04 -10.46 -1.36
N THR A 232 2.70 -10.19 -2.63
CA THR A 232 1.34 -9.82 -3.06
C THR A 232 0.73 -10.94 -3.89
N ALA A 233 -0.47 -11.40 -3.55
CA ALA A 233 -1.28 -12.31 -4.36
C ALA A 233 -2.42 -11.56 -5.09
N PRO A 234 -2.79 -11.97 -6.32
CA PRO A 234 -4.01 -11.51 -6.95
C PRO A 234 -5.23 -12.13 -6.26
N GLY A 235 -6.29 -11.34 -6.06
CA GLY A 235 -7.58 -11.81 -5.53
C GLY A 235 -8.52 -12.27 -6.63
N GLU A 236 -9.22 -13.39 -6.42
CA GLU A 236 -10.26 -13.88 -7.34
C GLU A 236 -11.58 -13.13 -7.06
N VAL A 237 -12.00 -12.26 -7.99
CA VAL A 237 -13.28 -11.55 -7.90
C VAL A 237 -14.42 -12.44 -8.39
N LEU A 238 -15.36 -12.75 -7.50
CA LEU A 238 -16.55 -13.58 -7.74
C LEU A 238 -17.77 -12.77 -8.17
N GLU A 239 -17.90 -11.55 -7.67
CA GLU A 239 -18.97 -10.61 -8.01
C GLU A 239 -18.37 -9.23 -8.26
N CYS A 240 -18.74 -8.60 -9.36
CA CYS A 240 -18.45 -7.20 -9.66
C CYS A 240 -19.69 -6.58 -10.30
N THR A 241 -20.39 -5.72 -9.57
CA THR A 241 -21.62 -5.08 -10.04
C THR A 241 -21.62 -3.59 -9.71
N GLY A 242 -22.27 -2.78 -10.55
CA GLY A 242 -22.38 -1.33 -10.38
C GLY A 242 -21.19 -0.51 -10.92
N VAL A 243 -20.08 -1.14 -11.30
CA VAL A 243 -18.90 -0.53 -11.93
C VAL A 243 -18.51 -1.28 -13.21
N ALA A 244 -17.61 -0.71 -14.02
CA ALA A 244 -17.19 -1.32 -15.28
C ALA A 244 -16.25 -2.53 -15.07
N THR A 245 -15.35 -2.43 -14.10
CA THR A 245 -14.39 -3.50 -13.75
C THR A 245 -14.09 -3.49 -12.26
N CYS A 246 -13.69 -4.64 -11.73
CA CYS A 246 -13.17 -4.77 -10.37
C CYS A 246 -11.84 -5.52 -10.42
N GLU A 247 -10.91 -5.08 -9.58
CA GLU A 247 -9.60 -5.72 -9.39
C GLU A 247 -9.43 -6.00 -7.90
N ALA A 248 -8.63 -7.01 -7.57
CA ALA A 248 -8.36 -7.34 -6.17
C ALA A 248 -6.93 -7.83 -5.96
N THR A 249 -6.31 -7.39 -4.87
CA THR A 249 -4.97 -7.81 -4.44
C THR A 249 -4.91 -7.97 -2.92
N VAL A 250 -4.07 -8.90 -2.47
CA VAL A 250 -3.75 -9.12 -1.05
C VAL A 250 -2.24 -9.05 -0.88
N PHE A 251 -1.75 -8.11 -0.09
CA PHE A 251 -0.38 -8.07 0.38
C PHE A 251 -0.32 -8.71 1.77
N HIS A 252 0.60 -9.68 1.93
CA HIS A 252 0.95 -10.25 3.22
C HIS A 252 2.42 -10.02 3.52
N SER A 253 2.72 -9.71 4.78
CA SER A 253 4.08 -9.69 5.32
C SER A 253 4.06 -10.28 6.73
N GLU A 254 5.06 -11.08 7.08
CA GLU A 254 5.23 -11.59 8.44
C GLU A 254 6.69 -11.58 8.88
N GLU A 255 6.89 -11.39 10.17
CA GLU A 255 8.20 -11.39 10.81
C GLU A 255 8.41 -12.58 11.75
N ARG A 256 9.63 -13.12 11.75
CA ARG A 256 10.02 -14.31 12.54
C ARG A 256 11.39 -14.10 13.16
N VAL A 257 11.54 -14.36 14.45
CA VAL A 257 12.87 -14.43 15.08
C VAL A 257 13.52 -15.76 14.72
N VAL A 258 14.70 -15.68 14.10
CA VAL A 258 15.50 -16.82 13.69
C VAL A 258 16.94 -16.72 14.19
N ASN A 259 17.51 -17.84 14.62
CA ASN A 259 18.88 -17.93 15.09
C ASN A 259 19.77 -18.45 13.95
N VAL A 260 20.72 -17.63 13.50
CA VAL A 260 21.68 -18.02 12.46
C VAL A 260 22.90 -18.70 13.07
N GLN A 261 23.30 -19.84 12.50
CA GLN A 261 24.45 -20.67 12.92
C GLN A 261 25.41 -21.03 11.78
#